data_AF-J3NY54-F1
#
_entry.id   AF-J3NY54-F1
#
_cell.length_a   1.000
_cell.length_b   1.000
_cell.length_c   1.000
_cell.angle_alpha   90.00
_cell.angle_beta   90.00
_cell.angle_gamma   90.00
#
_symmetry.space_group_name_H-M   'P 1'
#
loop_
_entity.id
_entity.type
_entity.pdbx_description
1 polymer ?
#
loop_
_entity_poly.entity_id
_entity_poly.type
_entity_poly.pdbx_seq_one_letter_code
_entity_poly.pdbx_strand_id
1 'polypeptide(L)'
;MPPAVGGPGARRFHHDRRRPRLSRLVQERYLRPVRNAAAKIKDHVVKGSSSNNNNSYSNNGNGGHGGEAQGYDSASNRTLGIESIQFINMDYRYVRLDALAIQCYMSDIEVKPILGFPKDKAGSEVVGFPPTSNLSRLGPPEVATWRAHANVWQQMLMKRSPAVLIMGSDAVWDTQLRRIMGNLNGPFLDLLHADNPNGNMAAARSGLWDILSLGQCSGHWKEGTGFRLYRDEFAAAAGSATTLAGRRVVYRAGGMVCLTGYVVSLRGAAKLLARTAINLDQPVDIVVDSMMKGGELVGYNTQRQPVAQWVYPSGLGMEMRGANSDIRPNGSESCQSGDDGSRASWPDAERRGSVWDIKPQYAGVDFPDFGLGHAWKKIAETKKKLPF
;
A
#
# COMPACT_ATOMS: atom_id res chain seq x y z
N MET A 1 45.64 55.65 -21.78
CA MET A 1 44.44 55.59 -22.64
C MET A 1 44.72 54.56 -23.73
N PRO A 2 43.98 53.43 -23.75
CA PRO A 2 42.66 53.31 -24.40
C PRO A 2 41.55 52.77 -23.45
N PRO A 3 40.28 52.59 -23.91
CA PRO A 3 39.08 52.81 -23.10
C PRO A 3 38.49 51.57 -22.41
N ALA A 4 37.68 51.86 -21.39
CA ALA A 4 36.85 50.93 -20.63
C ALA A 4 35.70 50.34 -21.45
N VAL A 5 35.46 49.04 -21.30
CA VAL A 5 34.27 48.35 -21.82
C VAL A 5 33.48 47.82 -20.62
N GLY A 6 32.23 48.26 -20.53
CA GLY A 6 31.31 48.03 -19.42
C GLY A 6 30.87 46.58 -19.26
N GLY A 7 30.68 46.18 -18.00
CA GLY A 7 30.12 44.88 -17.62
C GLY A 7 28.60 44.80 -17.86
N PRO A 8 28.06 43.62 -18.19
CA PRO A 8 26.62 43.43 -18.27
C PRO A 8 26.04 43.19 -16.87
N GLY A 9 25.01 43.98 -16.57
CA GLY A 9 24.35 44.09 -15.28
C GLY A 9 23.68 42.81 -14.77
N ALA A 10 23.80 42.62 -13.46
CA ALA A 10 23.04 41.66 -12.68
C ALA A 10 21.53 41.95 -12.78
N ARG A 11 20.79 41.12 -13.53
CA ARG A 11 19.33 41.09 -13.43
C ARG A 11 18.96 40.40 -12.13
N ARG A 12 18.42 41.18 -11.18
CA ARG A 12 17.72 40.66 -10.00
C ARG A 12 16.48 39.90 -10.47
N PHE A 13 16.49 38.58 -10.34
CA PHE A 13 15.26 37.78 -10.42
C PHE A 13 14.51 37.92 -9.09
N HIS A 14 13.40 38.65 -9.11
CA HIS A 14 12.38 38.56 -8.06
C HIS A 14 11.74 37.16 -8.13
N HIS A 15 12.08 36.29 -7.18
CA HIS A 15 11.33 35.05 -6.96
C HIS A 15 9.98 35.39 -6.32
N ASP A 16 8.92 35.38 -7.14
CA ASP A 16 7.53 35.36 -6.68
C ASP A 16 7.30 34.05 -5.90
N ARG A 17 7.05 34.17 -4.59
CA ARG A 17 6.74 33.06 -3.67
C ARG A 17 5.33 32.55 -3.95
N ARG A 18 5.17 31.71 -4.97
CA ARG A 18 3.96 30.88 -5.13
C ARG A 18 4.32 29.42 -4.86
N ARG A 19 3.65 28.83 -3.85
CA ARG A 19 3.69 27.39 -3.56
C ARG A 19 3.50 26.60 -4.87
N PRO A 20 4.25 25.53 -5.15
CA PRO A 20 4.02 24.72 -6.34
C PRO A 20 2.60 24.15 -6.27
N ARG A 21 1.74 24.56 -7.22
CA ARG A 21 0.46 23.89 -7.44
C ARG A 21 0.76 22.57 -8.15
N LEU A 22 0.31 21.46 -7.57
CA LEU A 22 0.29 20.15 -8.23
C LEU A 22 -0.26 20.29 -9.65
N SER A 23 0.41 19.67 -10.63
CA SER A 23 0.01 19.76 -12.04
C SER A 23 -1.43 19.24 -12.21
N ARG A 24 -2.20 19.89 -13.09
CA ARG A 24 -3.61 19.54 -13.38
C ARG A 24 -3.75 18.08 -13.82
N LEU A 25 -2.72 17.54 -14.48
CA LEU A 25 -2.56 16.14 -14.86
C LEU A 25 -2.49 15.19 -13.64
N VAL A 26 -1.81 15.57 -12.56
CA VAL A 26 -1.76 14.78 -11.32
C VAL A 26 -3.10 14.80 -10.60
N GLN A 27 -3.79 15.95 -10.58
CA GLN A 27 -5.15 16.05 -10.02
C GLN A 27 -6.16 15.19 -10.80
N GLU A 28 -6.08 15.19 -12.13
CA GLU A 28 -7.03 14.47 -12.98
C GLU A 28 -6.73 12.96 -13.09
N ARG A 29 -5.46 12.54 -13.02
CA ARG A 29 -5.05 11.14 -13.25
C ARG A 29 -4.95 10.30 -11.98
N TYR A 30 -4.63 10.90 -10.82
CA TYR A 30 -4.39 10.16 -9.57
C TYR A 30 -5.38 10.48 -8.44
N LEU A 31 -5.84 11.73 -8.30
CA LEU A 31 -6.74 12.13 -7.20
C LEU A 31 -8.23 11.95 -7.54
N ARG A 32 -8.61 12.04 -8.82
CA ARG A 32 -10.00 11.82 -9.28
C ARG A 32 -10.52 10.41 -9.01
N PRO A 33 -9.77 9.32 -9.27
CA PRO A 33 -10.25 7.96 -8.98
C PRO A 33 -10.49 7.68 -7.48
N VAL A 34 -9.60 8.16 -6.60
CA VAL A 34 -9.75 8.07 -5.14
C VAL A 34 -10.98 8.85 -4.65
N ARG A 35 -11.19 10.06 -5.20
CA ARG A 35 -12.41 10.85 -4.94
C ARG A 35 -13.66 10.19 -5.50
N ASN A 36 -13.61 9.49 -6.64
CA ASN A 36 -14.77 8.85 -7.24
C ASN A 36 -15.21 7.59 -6.49
N ALA A 37 -14.29 6.79 -5.95
CA ALA A 37 -14.65 5.66 -5.07
C ALA A 37 -15.23 6.18 -3.74
N ALA A 38 -14.57 7.16 -3.10
CA ALA A 38 -15.06 7.78 -1.87
C ALA A 38 -16.38 8.55 -2.05
N ALA A 39 -16.58 9.23 -3.19
CA ALA A 39 -17.81 9.94 -3.50
C ALA A 39 -18.94 8.99 -3.90
N LYS A 40 -18.67 7.92 -4.68
CA LYS A 40 -19.68 6.89 -4.96
C LYS A 40 -20.07 6.11 -3.70
N ILE A 41 -19.13 5.80 -2.79
CA ILE A 41 -19.42 5.19 -1.49
C ILE A 41 -20.14 6.19 -0.59
N LYS A 42 -19.77 7.48 -0.58
CA LYS A 42 -20.52 8.51 0.16
C LYS A 42 -21.94 8.65 -0.38
N ASP A 43 -22.13 8.70 -1.69
CA ASP A 43 -23.45 8.78 -2.33
C ASP A 43 -24.27 7.50 -2.13
N HIS A 44 -23.64 6.31 -2.12
CA HIS A 44 -24.33 5.05 -1.81
C HIS A 44 -24.61 4.88 -0.32
N VAL A 45 -23.74 5.34 0.59
CA VAL A 45 -24.00 5.36 2.03
C VAL A 45 -25.11 6.36 2.37
N VAL A 46 -25.20 7.48 1.63
CA VAL A 46 -26.24 8.50 1.82
C VAL A 46 -27.56 8.13 1.12
N LYS A 47 -27.53 7.50 -0.06
CA LYS A 47 -28.73 7.11 -0.84
C LYS A 47 -29.19 5.67 -0.60
N GLY A 48 -28.39 4.83 0.05
CA GLY A 48 -28.53 3.37 0.10
C GLY A 48 -29.43 2.81 1.20
N SER A 49 -30.40 3.56 1.71
CA SER A 49 -31.46 3.00 2.57
C SER A 49 -32.53 2.23 1.77
N SER A 50 -32.32 1.94 0.49
CA SER A 50 -33.37 1.36 -0.38
C SER A 50 -32.90 0.36 -1.46
N SER A 51 -31.73 -0.28 -1.34
CA SER A 51 -31.43 -1.48 -2.15
C SER A 51 -30.86 -2.61 -1.29
N ASN A 52 -31.39 -3.82 -1.51
CA ASN A 52 -31.23 -5.03 -0.68
C ASN A 52 -29.79 -5.60 -0.53
N ASN A 53 -28.75 -4.91 -1.01
CA ASN A 53 -27.36 -5.39 -0.95
C ASN A 53 -26.47 -4.57 0.02
N ASN A 54 -27.04 -3.65 0.78
CA ASN A 54 -26.32 -2.80 1.74
C ASN A 54 -26.48 -3.32 3.18
N ASN A 55 -25.47 -3.99 3.73
CA ASN A 55 -25.42 -4.27 5.16
C ASN A 55 -24.23 -3.54 5.82
N SER A 56 -24.55 -2.65 6.76
CA SER A 56 -23.63 -2.31 7.84
C SER A 56 -23.29 -3.60 8.58
N TYR A 57 -22.01 -3.95 8.67
CA TYR A 57 -21.60 -5.10 9.48
C TYR A 57 -21.64 -4.66 10.94
N SER A 58 -22.62 -5.13 11.70
CA SER A 58 -22.74 -4.85 13.13
C SER A 58 -22.13 -5.99 13.92
N ASN A 59 -21.04 -5.71 14.61
CA ASN A 59 -20.41 -6.63 15.56
C ASN A 59 -21.21 -6.61 16.88
N ASN A 60 -22.51 -6.84 16.82
CA ASN A 60 -23.33 -6.98 18.02
C ASN A 60 -23.13 -8.39 18.55
N GLY A 61 -22.14 -8.55 19.43
CA GLY A 61 -21.88 -9.80 20.11
C GLY A 61 -23.10 -10.26 20.90
N ASN A 62 -23.87 -11.20 20.35
CA ASN A 62 -24.68 -12.14 21.13
C ASN A 62 -25.23 -13.34 20.32
N GLY A 63 -24.46 -13.91 19.38
CA GLY A 63 -24.91 -15.12 18.67
C GLY A 63 -23.78 -15.83 17.94
N GLY A 64 -23.23 -16.89 18.55
CA GLY A 64 -22.23 -17.77 17.94
C GLY A 64 -20.79 -17.60 18.45
N HIS A 65 -20.58 -17.63 19.76
CA HIS A 65 -19.31 -17.28 20.45
C HIS A 65 -18.05 -18.12 20.14
N GLY A 66 -18.07 -19.06 19.19
CA GLY A 66 -16.90 -19.88 18.84
C GLY A 66 -16.14 -19.42 17.58
N GLY A 67 -16.85 -19.28 16.46
CA GLY A 67 -16.22 -19.13 15.13
C GLY A 67 -15.72 -17.71 14.81
N GLU A 68 -16.47 -16.67 15.18
CA GLU A 68 -16.07 -15.27 14.91
C GLU A 68 -14.90 -14.83 15.77
N ALA A 69 -14.91 -15.19 17.07
CA ALA A 69 -13.80 -14.93 17.98
C ALA A 69 -12.52 -15.66 17.52
N GLN A 70 -12.64 -16.94 17.13
CA GLN A 70 -11.51 -17.71 16.59
C GLN A 70 -10.96 -17.13 15.29
N GLY A 71 -11.84 -16.60 14.41
CA GLY A 71 -11.43 -15.92 13.18
C GLY A 71 -10.69 -14.60 13.46
N TYR A 72 -11.19 -13.79 14.40
CA TYR A 72 -10.53 -12.57 14.84
C TYR A 72 -9.14 -12.85 15.40
N ASP A 73 -9.03 -13.82 16.32
CA ASP A 73 -7.76 -14.18 16.97
C ASP A 73 -6.74 -14.69 15.96
N SER A 74 -7.19 -15.51 15.00
CA SER A 74 -6.34 -16.00 13.92
C SER A 74 -5.80 -14.85 13.06
N ALA A 75 -6.67 -13.92 12.66
CA ALA A 75 -6.28 -12.75 11.86
C ALA A 75 -5.52 -11.68 12.65
N SER A 76 -5.52 -11.77 13.99
CA SER A 76 -4.78 -10.88 14.89
C SER A 76 -3.47 -11.47 15.39
N ASN A 77 -3.06 -12.63 14.89
CA ASN A 77 -1.79 -13.24 15.27
C ASN A 77 -0.59 -12.51 14.62
N ARG A 78 0.64 -12.95 14.91
CA ARG A 78 1.88 -12.33 14.40
C ARG A 78 2.02 -12.38 12.88
N THR A 79 1.33 -13.31 12.21
CA THR A 79 1.31 -13.43 10.75
C THR A 79 0.00 -12.95 10.13
N LEU A 80 -0.90 -12.32 10.89
CA LEU A 80 -2.18 -11.78 10.42
C LEU A 80 -3.12 -12.82 9.79
N GLY A 81 -3.08 -14.07 10.28
CA GLY A 81 -3.96 -15.15 9.83
C GLY A 81 -3.61 -15.75 8.45
N ILE A 82 -2.41 -15.46 7.95
CA ILE A 82 -1.89 -15.95 6.68
C ILE A 82 -0.56 -16.69 6.87
N GLU A 83 -0.08 -17.34 5.80
CA GLU A 83 1.12 -18.20 5.84
C GLU A 83 2.38 -17.41 6.21
N SER A 84 2.57 -16.25 5.58
CA SER A 84 3.70 -15.38 5.84
C SER A 84 3.46 -13.98 5.32
N ILE A 85 4.18 -13.04 5.91
CA ILE A 85 4.30 -11.67 5.42
C ILE A 85 5.69 -11.54 4.78
N GLN A 86 5.75 -11.21 3.49
CA GLN A 86 6.98 -11.07 2.72
C GLN A 86 7.22 -9.61 2.35
N PHE A 87 8.41 -9.10 2.70
CA PHE A 87 8.79 -7.70 2.48
C PHE A 87 9.89 -7.61 1.45
N ILE A 88 9.57 -7.09 0.26
CA ILE A 88 10.50 -6.96 -0.85
C ILE A 88 11.41 -5.77 -0.57
N ASN A 89 12.70 -6.03 -0.39
CA ASN A 89 13.71 -5.00 -0.20
C ASN A 89 15.00 -5.32 -0.97
N MET A 90 15.65 -4.28 -1.46
CA MET A 90 16.99 -4.42 -2.04
C MET A 90 18.01 -4.69 -0.93
N ASP A 91 19.01 -5.54 -1.19
CA ASP A 91 20.06 -5.89 -0.23
C ASP A 91 20.86 -4.67 0.28
N TYR A 92 21.00 -3.63 -0.54
CA TYR A 92 21.70 -2.38 -0.17
C TYR A 92 20.82 -1.34 0.54
N ARG A 93 19.52 -1.59 0.74
CA ARG A 93 18.57 -0.63 1.35
C ARG A 93 18.42 -0.85 2.85
N TYR A 94 19.51 -0.73 3.60
CA TYR A 94 19.54 -0.94 5.06
C TYR A 94 18.54 -0.09 5.82
N VAL A 95 18.42 1.20 5.47
CA VAL A 95 17.47 2.11 6.11
C VAL A 95 16.00 1.65 6.03
N ARG A 96 15.65 0.85 5.00
CA ARG A 96 14.31 0.26 4.87
C ARG A 96 14.14 -0.97 5.77
N LEU A 97 15.20 -1.76 5.97
CA LEU A 97 15.20 -2.86 6.94
C LEU A 97 15.15 -2.34 8.38
N ASP A 98 15.83 -1.25 8.69
CA ASP A 98 15.76 -0.62 10.02
C ASP A 98 14.35 -0.12 10.32
N ALA A 99 13.73 0.56 9.34
CA ALA A 99 12.33 0.98 9.43
C ALA A 99 11.38 -0.22 9.58
N LEU A 100 11.63 -1.33 8.87
CA LEU A 100 10.87 -2.57 9.06
C LEU A 100 11.04 -3.13 10.48
N ALA A 101 12.27 -3.23 10.98
CA ALA A 101 12.57 -3.79 12.29
C ALA A 101 11.89 -3.01 13.42
N ILE A 102 11.94 -1.68 13.36
CA ILE A 102 11.25 -0.80 14.30
C ILE A 102 9.74 -1.05 14.28
N GLN A 103 9.13 -1.14 13.09
CA GLN A 103 7.70 -1.39 12.97
C GLN A 103 7.33 -2.77 13.50
N CYS A 104 8.06 -3.83 13.13
CA CYS A 104 7.83 -5.19 13.62
C CYS A 104 7.90 -5.26 15.14
N TYR A 105 8.89 -4.58 15.74
CA TYR A 105 9.04 -4.47 17.18
C TYR A 105 7.83 -3.79 17.84
N MET A 106 7.33 -2.70 17.27
CA MET A 106 6.20 -1.96 17.86
C MET A 106 4.84 -2.64 17.67
N SER A 107 4.64 -3.37 16.57
CA SER A 107 3.35 -4.01 16.26
C SER A 107 3.29 -5.50 16.60
N ASP A 108 4.41 -6.07 17.04
CA ASP A 108 4.55 -7.49 17.36
C ASP A 108 4.11 -8.40 16.20
N ILE A 109 4.63 -8.12 15.00
CA ILE A 109 4.36 -8.89 13.78
C ILE A 109 5.63 -9.57 13.28
N GLU A 110 5.46 -10.72 12.62
CA GLU A 110 6.55 -11.46 12.00
C GLU A 110 6.55 -11.21 10.49
N VAL A 111 7.60 -10.53 10.01
CA VAL A 111 7.81 -10.24 8.59
C VAL A 111 9.11 -10.86 8.12
N LYS A 112 9.09 -11.47 6.93
CA LYS A 112 10.23 -12.10 6.29
C LYS A 112 10.74 -11.20 5.16
N PRO A 113 11.89 -10.53 5.33
CA PRO A 113 12.53 -9.81 4.23
C PRO A 113 12.88 -10.78 3.10
N ILE A 114 12.62 -10.36 1.87
CA ILE A 114 13.01 -11.09 0.67
C ILE A 114 13.73 -10.13 -0.28
N LEU A 115 14.69 -10.68 -1.03
CA LEU A 115 15.52 -9.90 -1.91
C LEU A 115 14.72 -9.38 -3.11
N GLY A 116 14.73 -8.06 -3.30
CA GLY A 116 14.28 -7.41 -4.53
C GLY A 116 15.17 -7.77 -5.72
N PHE A 117 14.73 -7.45 -6.93
CA PHE A 117 15.53 -7.71 -8.12
C PHE A 117 16.26 -6.45 -8.57
N PRO A 118 17.59 -6.48 -8.79
CA PRO A 118 18.31 -5.30 -9.26
C PRO A 118 17.90 -4.90 -10.68
N LYS A 119 17.59 -3.62 -10.90
CA LYS A 119 17.22 -3.09 -12.23
C LYS A 119 18.33 -3.26 -13.28
N ASP A 120 19.59 -3.18 -12.87
CA ASP A 120 20.72 -3.30 -13.81
C ASP A 120 20.78 -4.72 -14.39
N LYS A 121 20.52 -5.74 -13.56
CA LYS A 121 20.37 -7.13 -14.02
C LYS A 121 19.19 -7.28 -14.98
N ALA A 122 18.06 -6.62 -14.70
CA ALA A 122 16.90 -6.69 -15.60
C ALA A 122 17.20 -6.06 -16.98
N GLY A 123 18.08 -5.07 -17.04
CA GLY A 123 18.54 -4.48 -18.30
C GLY A 123 19.52 -5.37 -19.07
N SER A 124 20.39 -6.11 -18.38
CA SER A 124 21.44 -6.93 -19.03
C SER A 124 21.06 -8.40 -19.27
N GLU A 125 20.10 -8.96 -18.52
CA GLU A 125 19.77 -10.40 -18.52
C GLU A 125 18.43 -10.71 -19.19
N VAL A 126 18.10 -10.05 -20.30
CA VAL A 126 16.77 -10.13 -20.97
C VAL A 126 16.34 -11.57 -21.30
N VAL A 127 17.29 -12.48 -21.57
CA VAL A 127 17.03 -13.90 -21.86
C VAL A 127 16.26 -14.64 -20.75
N GLY A 128 16.35 -14.18 -19.51
CA GLY A 128 15.68 -14.79 -18.35
C GLY A 128 14.24 -14.33 -18.12
N PHE A 129 13.71 -13.42 -18.94
CA PHE A 129 12.41 -12.80 -18.76
C PHE A 129 11.36 -13.36 -19.73
N PRO A 130 10.05 -13.29 -19.37
CA PRO A 130 8.98 -13.67 -20.28
C PRO A 130 9.00 -12.87 -21.59
N PRO A 131 8.42 -13.41 -22.68
CA PRO A 131 8.22 -12.64 -23.90
C PRO A 131 7.35 -11.42 -23.66
N THR A 132 7.53 -10.41 -24.51
CA THR A 132 6.70 -9.21 -24.51
C THR A 132 6.27 -8.87 -25.92
N SER A 133 4.99 -8.52 -26.09
CA SER A 133 4.45 -8.02 -27.36
C SER A 133 4.84 -6.56 -27.62
N ASN A 134 5.48 -5.88 -26.65
CA ASN A 134 5.91 -4.50 -26.79
C ASN A 134 7.20 -4.23 -25.98
N LEU A 135 8.34 -4.38 -26.63
CA LEU A 135 9.69 -4.17 -26.06
C LEU A 135 9.90 -2.74 -25.51
N SER A 136 9.18 -1.75 -26.04
CA SER A 136 9.35 -0.35 -25.61
C SER A 136 8.53 0.03 -24.38
N ARG A 137 7.60 -0.84 -23.95
CA ARG A 137 6.62 -0.49 -22.91
C ARG A 137 7.14 -0.62 -21.49
N LEU A 138 8.19 -1.41 -21.27
CA LEU A 138 8.79 -1.61 -19.95
C LEU A 138 10.27 -1.28 -19.95
N GLY A 139 10.68 -0.49 -18.96
CA GLY A 139 12.08 -0.29 -18.65
C GLY A 139 12.61 -1.36 -17.69
N PRO A 140 13.95 -1.42 -17.53
CA PRO A 140 14.58 -2.29 -16.54
C PRO A 140 14.00 -2.17 -15.11
N PRO A 141 13.65 -0.99 -14.59
CA PRO A 141 13.09 -0.88 -13.24
C PRO A 141 11.70 -1.51 -13.11
N GLU A 142 10.83 -1.38 -14.11
CA GLU A 142 9.51 -2.02 -14.11
C GLU A 142 9.63 -3.55 -14.19
N VAL A 143 10.53 -4.06 -15.04
CA VAL A 143 10.80 -5.49 -15.18
C VAL A 143 11.37 -6.08 -13.88
N ALA A 144 12.32 -5.38 -13.25
CA ALA A 144 12.88 -5.76 -11.96
C ALA A 144 11.82 -5.78 -10.85
N THR A 145 10.94 -4.78 -10.82
CA THR A 145 9.83 -4.73 -9.88
C THR A 145 8.91 -5.94 -10.07
N TRP A 146 8.47 -6.21 -11.30
CA TRP A 146 7.70 -7.42 -11.60
C TRP A 146 8.42 -8.68 -11.13
N ARG A 147 9.72 -8.81 -11.43
CA ARG A 147 10.50 -10.00 -11.11
C ARG A 147 10.57 -10.25 -9.60
N ALA A 148 10.70 -9.21 -8.81
CA ALA A 148 10.69 -9.31 -7.35
C ALA A 148 9.36 -9.90 -6.83
N HIS A 149 8.21 -9.42 -7.32
CA HIS A 149 6.90 -9.99 -6.97
C HIS A 149 6.72 -11.41 -7.52
N ALA A 150 7.14 -11.66 -8.75
CA ALA A 150 7.03 -12.97 -9.39
C ALA A 150 7.90 -14.03 -8.72
N ASN A 151 9.00 -13.66 -8.06
CA ASN A 151 9.78 -14.57 -7.22
C ASN A 151 8.97 -15.09 -6.04
N VAL A 152 8.16 -14.24 -5.40
CA VAL A 152 7.24 -14.67 -4.34
C VAL A 152 6.21 -15.63 -4.89
N TRP A 153 5.57 -15.27 -6.00
CA TRP A 153 4.56 -16.14 -6.61
C TRP A 153 5.12 -17.50 -6.99
N GLN A 154 6.33 -17.52 -7.56
CA GLN A 154 7.01 -18.76 -7.93
C GLN A 154 7.25 -19.62 -6.68
N GLN A 155 7.75 -19.03 -5.59
CA GLN A 155 7.95 -19.76 -4.34
C GLN A 155 6.64 -20.28 -3.76
N MET A 156 5.55 -19.49 -3.81
CA MET A 156 4.23 -19.93 -3.38
C MET A 156 3.78 -21.17 -4.16
N LEU A 157 3.95 -21.18 -5.49
CA LEU A 157 3.58 -22.31 -6.34
C LEU A 157 4.40 -23.55 -6.00
N MET A 158 5.72 -23.41 -5.88
CA MET A 158 6.62 -24.53 -5.57
C MET A 158 6.35 -25.13 -4.19
N LYS A 159 6.03 -24.29 -3.20
CA LYS A 159 5.76 -24.71 -1.81
C LYS A 159 4.29 -25.02 -1.53
N ARG A 160 3.39 -24.74 -2.49
CA ARG A 160 1.93 -24.74 -2.29
C ARG A 160 1.49 -23.88 -1.09
N SER A 161 2.14 -22.73 -0.91
CA SER A 161 1.82 -21.78 0.16
C SER A 161 0.41 -21.21 -0.02
N PRO A 162 -0.47 -21.20 0.99
CA PRO A 162 -1.85 -20.71 0.89
C PRO A 162 -1.99 -19.22 0.47
N ALA A 163 -2.17 -18.31 1.41
CA ALA A 163 -2.22 -16.88 1.17
C ALA A 163 -0.97 -16.22 1.78
N VAL A 164 -0.39 -15.27 1.06
CA VAL A 164 0.80 -14.51 1.47
C VAL A 164 0.52 -13.02 1.33
N LEU A 165 0.93 -12.23 2.32
CA LEU A 165 0.94 -10.77 2.24
C LEU A 165 2.29 -10.34 1.69
N ILE A 166 2.27 -9.62 0.57
CA ILE A 166 3.46 -9.07 -0.06
C ILE A 166 3.45 -7.56 0.19
N MET A 167 4.55 -7.03 0.73
CA MET A 167 4.74 -5.60 0.99
C MET A 167 6.00 -5.08 0.31
N GLY A 168 5.94 -3.84 -0.19
CA GLY A 168 7.10 -3.11 -0.69
C GLY A 168 7.95 -2.53 0.45
N SER A 169 9.20 -2.18 0.16
CA SER A 169 10.15 -1.69 1.18
C SER A 169 9.80 -0.34 1.80
N ASP A 170 8.86 0.38 1.19
CA ASP A 170 8.33 1.64 1.67
C ASP A 170 6.97 1.50 2.37
N ALA A 171 6.51 0.28 2.64
CA ALA A 171 5.28 0.02 3.38
C ALA A 171 5.36 0.48 4.84
N VAL A 172 4.24 1.02 5.33
CA VAL A 172 4.04 1.40 6.73
C VAL A 172 2.61 1.14 7.20
N TRP A 173 2.45 0.88 8.50
CA TRP A 173 1.19 0.61 9.16
C TRP A 173 1.10 1.26 10.55
N ASP A 174 -0.12 1.27 11.09
CA ASP A 174 -0.40 1.56 12.50
C ASP A 174 0.12 0.44 13.41
N THR A 175 0.65 0.75 14.58
CA THR A 175 1.20 -0.27 15.51
C THR A 175 0.16 -1.29 15.97
N GLN A 176 -1.13 -1.01 15.79
CA GLN A 176 -2.24 -1.92 16.04
C GLN A 176 -2.64 -2.78 14.84
N LEU A 177 -1.78 -2.93 13.82
CA LEU A 177 -2.05 -3.71 12.59
C LEU A 177 -2.70 -5.08 12.84
N ARG A 178 -2.27 -5.81 13.89
CA ARG A 178 -2.90 -7.09 14.26
C ARG A 178 -4.39 -6.96 14.51
N ARG A 179 -4.80 -5.99 15.34
CA ARG A 179 -6.21 -5.73 15.65
C ARG A 179 -6.97 -5.20 14.43
N ILE A 180 -6.32 -4.38 13.60
CA ILE A 180 -6.89 -3.91 12.33
C ILE A 180 -7.23 -5.08 11.42
N MET A 181 -6.31 -6.05 11.29
CA MET A 181 -6.55 -7.25 10.49
C MET A 181 -7.59 -8.18 11.12
N GLY A 182 -7.62 -8.31 12.45
CA GLY A 182 -8.72 -8.94 13.18
C GLY A 182 -10.07 -8.33 12.85
N ASN A 183 -10.18 -7.00 12.93
CA ASN A 183 -11.41 -6.25 12.62
C ASN A 183 -11.83 -6.42 11.14
N LEU A 184 -10.87 -6.50 10.22
CA LEU A 184 -11.14 -6.70 8.79
C LEU A 184 -11.64 -8.12 8.45
N ASN A 185 -11.21 -9.14 9.20
CA ASN A 185 -11.43 -10.53 8.84
C ASN A 185 -12.91 -10.91 8.72
N GLY A 186 -13.72 -10.64 9.74
CA GLY A 186 -15.17 -10.94 9.72
C GLY A 186 -15.91 -10.29 8.53
N PRO A 187 -15.83 -8.96 8.37
CA PRO A 187 -16.41 -8.25 7.22
C PRO A 187 -15.94 -8.77 5.85
N PHE A 188 -14.67 -9.16 5.74
CA PHE A 188 -14.15 -9.74 4.50
C PHE A 188 -14.73 -11.13 4.22
N LEU A 189 -14.79 -12.00 5.23
CA LEU A 189 -15.37 -13.34 5.09
C LEU A 189 -16.87 -13.28 4.79
N ASP A 190 -17.61 -12.38 5.43
CA ASP A 190 -19.04 -12.18 5.17
C ASP A 190 -19.28 -11.66 3.74
N LEU A 191 -18.45 -10.74 3.25
CA LEU A 191 -18.50 -10.31 1.86
C LEU A 191 -18.14 -11.44 0.88
N LEU A 192 -17.10 -12.22 1.18
CA LEU A 192 -16.68 -13.36 0.37
C LEU A 192 -17.79 -14.42 0.29
N HIS A 193 -18.48 -14.68 1.40
CA HIS A 193 -19.61 -15.60 1.46
C HIS A 193 -20.80 -15.08 0.63
N ALA A 194 -21.13 -13.79 0.75
CA ALA A 194 -22.19 -13.18 -0.06
C ALA A 194 -21.91 -13.27 -1.56
N ASP A 195 -20.64 -13.12 -1.97
CA ASP A 195 -20.22 -13.29 -3.36
C ASP A 195 -20.19 -14.76 -3.80
N ASN A 196 -20.13 -15.71 -2.85
CA ASN A 196 -19.97 -17.14 -3.11
C ASN A 196 -20.80 -18.01 -2.12
N PRO A 197 -22.16 -17.98 -2.19
CA PRO A 197 -23.01 -18.61 -1.17
C PRO A 197 -22.79 -20.12 -0.97
N ASN A 198 -22.35 -20.81 -2.03
CA ASN A 198 -22.08 -22.25 -2.04
C ASN A 198 -20.59 -22.59 -1.92
N GLY A 199 -19.73 -21.60 -1.67
CA GLY A 199 -18.28 -21.78 -1.63
C GLY A 199 -17.78 -22.34 -0.30
N ASN A 200 -16.62 -23.00 -0.31
CA ASN A 200 -15.91 -23.36 0.91
C ASN A 200 -15.25 -22.12 1.54
N MET A 201 -15.66 -21.74 2.75
CA MET A 201 -15.25 -20.49 3.42
C MET A 201 -13.88 -20.54 4.11
N ALA A 202 -13.07 -21.58 3.89
CA ALA A 202 -11.67 -21.61 4.32
C ALA A 202 -10.83 -20.60 3.52
N ALA A 203 -10.98 -19.29 3.79
CA ALA A 203 -10.60 -18.20 2.89
C ALA A 203 -9.20 -18.34 2.29
N ALA A 204 -8.17 -18.59 3.10
CA ALA A 204 -6.78 -18.72 2.62
C ALA A 204 -6.54 -19.87 1.62
N ARG A 205 -7.44 -20.86 1.56
CA ARG A 205 -7.37 -22.05 0.68
C ARG A 205 -8.61 -22.23 -0.22
N SER A 206 -9.59 -21.34 -0.09
CA SER A 206 -10.90 -21.46 -0.74
C SER A 206 -10.84 -21.40 -2.27
N GLY A 207 -9.83 -20.71 -2.81
CA GLY A 207 -9.76 -20.41 -4.25
C GLY A 207 -10.86 -19.44 -4.73
N LEU A 208 -11.69 -18.90 -3.83
CA LEU A 208 -12.81 -18.01 -4.14
C LEU A 208 -12.37 -16.57 -4.42
N TRP A 209 -11.15 -16.21 -4.02
CA TRP A 209 -10.55 -14.91 -4.24
C TRP A 209 -9.07 -15.07 -4.63
N ASP A 210 -8.55 -14.05 -5.31
CA ASP A 210 -7.19 -14.02 -5.82
C ASP A 210 -6.34 -12.97 -5.11
N ILE A 211 -6.89 -11.77 -4.86
CA ILE A 211 -6.18 -10.64 -4.26
C ILE A 211 -7.06 -9.90 -3.23
N LEU A 212 -6.47 -9.51 -2.09
CA LEU A 212 -7.03 -8.54 -1.15
C LEU A 212 -6.02 -7.41 -0.98
N SER A 213 -6.37 -6.21 -1.44
CA SER A 213 -5.50 -5.05 -1.36
C SER A 213 -5.63 -4.32 -0.02
N LEU A 214 -4.48 -4.12 0.62
CA LEU A 214 -4.35 -3.45 1.92
C LEU A 214 -3.64 -2.10 1.83
N GLY A 215 -3.07 -1.75 0.66
CA GLY A 215 -2.22 -0.58 0.48
C GLY A 215 -2.23 0.02 -0.92
N GLN A 216 -3.28 -0.24 -1.71
CA GLN A 216 -3.47 0.43 -3.00
C GLN A 216 -3.60 1.94 -2.83
N CYS A 217 -2.97 2.72 -3.70
CA CYS A 217 -3.08 4.18 -3.72
C CYS A 217 -4.34 4.63 -4.47
N SER A 218 -4.85 3.80 -5.37
CA SER A 218 -6.12 4.01 -6.07
C SER A 218 -6.76 2.66 -6.36
N GLY A 219 -8.09 2.63 -6.36
CA GLY A 219 -8.87 1.47 -6.76
C GLY A 219 -10.32 1.84 -7.02
N HIS A 220 -11.03 0.95 -7.71
CA HIS A 220 -12.43 1.15 -8.05
C HIS A 220 -13.28 -0.02 -7.57
N TRP A 221 -14.47 0.32 -7.13
CA TRP A 221 -15.51 -0.65 -6.80
C TRP A 221 -16.06 -1.27 -8.09
N LYS A 222 -16.31 -2.58 -8.06
CA LYS A 222 -16.98 -3.28 -9.15
C LYS A 222 -18.49 -3.00 -9.06
N GLU A 223 -19.06 -2.35 -10.07
CA GLU A 223 -20.48 -2.00 -10.05
C GLU A 223 -21.37 -3.25 -9.93
N GLY A 224 -22.47 -3.14 -9.19
CA GLY A 224 -23.41 -4.24 -8.92
C GLY A 224 -22.95 -5.26 -7.88
N THR A 225 -21.82 -5.04 -7.19
CA THR A 225 -21.28 -5.98 -6.18
C THR A 225 -21.31 -5.42 -4.76
N GLY A 226 -21.20 -6.29 -3.74
CA GLY A 226 -21.32 -5.87 -2.34
C GLY A 226 -20.10 -5.11 -1.77
N PHE A 227 -20.32 -4.50 -0.61
CA PHE A 227 -19.29 -4.01 0.30
C PHE A 227 -19.70 -4.28 1.75
N ARG A 228 -18.76 -4.13 2.68
CA ARG A 228 -19.02 -4.08 4.12
C ARG A 228 -18.36 -2.86 4.74
N LEU A 229 -19.18 -2.06 5.40
CA LEU A 229 -18.74 -0.98 6.29
C LEU A 229 -18.69 -1.55 7.71
N TYR A 230 -17.55 -1.42 8.36
CA TYR A 230 -17.33 -1.95 9.71
C TYR A 230 -16.60 -0.94 10.59
N ARG A 231 -16.78 -1.07 11.90
CA ARG A 231 -16.08 -0.25 12.88
C ARG A 231 -14.62 -0.68 12.98
N ASP A 232 -13.75 0.32 13.00
CA ASP A 232 -12.34 0.14 13.29
C ASP A 232 -11.85 1.41 13.97
N GLU A 233 -11.60 1.32 15.27
CA GLU A 233 -11.09 2.41 16.09
C GLU A 233 -9.76 2.98 15.59
N PHE A 234 -9.00 2.21 14.80
CA PHE A 234 -7.73 2.62 14.20
C PHE A 234 -7.88 3.29 12.84
N ALA A 235 -9.11 3.57 12.40
CA ALA A 235 -9.41 4.37 11.22
C ALA A 235 -9.88 5.78 11.60
N ALA A 236 -9.22 6.41 12.58
CA ALA A 236 -9.73 7.64 13.20
C ALA A 236 -9.72 8.84 12.24
N ALA A 237 -10.78 9.65 12.30
CA ALA A 237 -10.82 10.97 11.68
C ALA A 237 -11.35 11.97 12.72
N ALA A 238 -10.47 12.58 13.52
CA ALA A 238 -10.83 13.65 14.44
C ALA A 238 -10.49 15.00 13.79
N GLY A 239 -11.28 15.44 12.81
CA GLY A 239 -11.09 16.77 12.22
C GLY A 239 -11.80 17.06 10.90
N SER A 240 -12.21 16.03 10.14
CA SER A 240 -13.10 16.23 9.00
C SER A 240 -14.41 15.49 9.23
N ALA A 241 -15.52 16.22 9.08
CA ALA A 241 -16.88 15.71 9.12
C ALA A 241 -17.13 14.71 7.97
N THR A 242 -16.50 13.55 8.03
CA THR A 242 -16.61 12.49 7.03
C THR A 242 -17.39 11.31 7.60
N THR A 243 -18.23 10.72 6.76
CA THR A 243 -19.12 9.59 7.08
C THR A 243 -18.37 8.29 7.42
N LEU A 244 -17.04 8.29 7.44
CA LEU A 244 -16.18 7.12 7.67
C LEU A 244 -15.28 7.24 8.92
N ALA A 245 -15.51 8.22 9.81
CA ALA A 245 -14.76 8.31 11.06
C ALA A 245 -14.89 7.01 11.88
N GLY A 246 -13.74 6.43 12.29
CA GLY A 246 -13.69 5.19 13.08
C GLY A 246 -14.23 3.97 12.34
N ARG A 247 -14.22 4.00 11.00
CA ARG A 247 -14.77 2.95 10.15
C ARG A 247 -13.88 2.70 8.94
N ARG A 248 -13.82 1.44 8.51
CA ARG A 248 -13.22 1.01 7.24
C ARG A 248 -14.27 0.37 6.36
N VAL A 249 -13.95 0.26 5.08
CA VAL A 249 -14.78 -0.46 4.10
C VAL A 249 -13.95 -1.54 3.45
N VAL A 250 -14.49 -2.75 3.32
CA VAL A 250 -13.99 -3.77 2.39
C VAL A 250 -15.02 -3.94 1.28
N TYR A 251 -14.57 -4.02 0.03
CA TYR A 251 -15.47 -4.08 -1.12
C TYR A 251 -14.88 -4.91 -2.26
N ARG A 252 -15.77 -5.48 -3.08
CA ARG A 252 -15.36 -6.20 -4.28
C ARG A 252 -14.78 -5.22 -5.30
N ALA A 253 -13.51 -5.42 -5.64
CA ALA A 253 -12.77 -4.48 -6.44
C ALA A 253 -12.92 -4.79 -7.94
N GLY A 254 -13.15 -3.74 -8.73
CA GLY A 254 -13.04 -3.80 -10.19
C GLY A 254 -11.60 -3.65 -10.67
N GLY A 255 -10.69 -3.20 -9.79
CA GLY A 255 -9.26 -3.01 -10.05
C GLY A 255 -8.60 -2.09 -9.02
N MET A 256 -7.29 -1.97 -9.13
CA MET A 256 -6.42 -1.34 -8.14
C MET A 256 -5.05 -1.01 -8.74
N VAL A 257 -4.38 0.01 -8.22
CA VAL A 257 -2.98 0.33 -8.55
C VAL A 257 -2.18 0.64 -7.30
N CYS A 258 -0.86 0.53 -7.39
CA CYS A 258 0.09 0.41 -6.28
C CYS A 258 -0.02 -0.95 -5.55
N LEU A 259 1.12 -1.64 -5.43
CA LEU A 259 1.27 -2.92 -4.71
C LEU A 259 2.04 -2.76 -3.41
N THR A 260 1.83 -1.66 -2.69
CA THR A 260 2.49 -1.38 -1.41
C THR A 260 2.26 -2.47 -0.37
N GLY A 261 1.04 -3.00 -0.32
CA GLY A 261 0.65 -4.12 0.55
C GLY A 261 -0.58 -4.82 -0.01
N TYR A 262 -0.47 -6.11 -0.33
CA TYR A 262 -1.60 -6.91 -0.81
C TYR A 262 -1.43 -8.37 -0.41
N VAL A 263 -2.55 -9.01 -0.04
CA VAL A 263 -2.61 -10.45 0.15
C VAL A 263 -2.93 -11.09 -1.19
N VAL A 264 -2.22 -12.15 -1.55
CA VAL A 264 -2.47 -12.94 -2.76
C VAL A 264 -2.67 -14.41 -2.37
N SER A 265 -3.67 -15.06 -2.97
CA SER A 265 -3.90 -16.49 -2.80
C SER A 265 -2.99 -17.29 -3.73
N LEU A 266 -2.78 -18.58 -3.44
CA LEU A 266 -2.03 -19.49 -4.31
C LEU A 266 -2.55 -19.48 -5.77
N ARG A 267 -3.87 -19.45 -5.94
CA ARG A 267 -4.53 -19.35 -7.25
C ARG A 267 -4.24 -18.01 -7.92
N GLY A 268 -4.32 -16.90 -7.18
CA GLY A 268 -3.98 -15.57 -7.68
C GLY A 268 -2.52 -15.49 -8.15
N ALA A 269 -1.59 -16.01 -7.35
CA ALA A 269 -0.17 -16.10 -7.71
C ALA A 269 0.05 -16.90 -9.00
N ALA A 270 -0.65 -18.02 -9.17
CA ALA A 270 -0.57 -18.85 -10.37
C ALA A 270 -1.10 -18.11 -11.60
N LYS A 271 -2.25 -17.43 -11.48
CA LYS A 271 -2.81 -16.61 -12.57
C LYS A 271 -1.89 -15.48 -12.99
N LEU A 272 -1.26 -14.79 -12.04
CA LEU A 272 -0.33 -13.70 -12.31
C LEU A 272 0.92 -14.18 -13.05
N LEU A 273 1.50 -15.30 -12.63
CA LEU A 273 2.61 -15.93 -13.35
C LEU A 273 2.20 -16.39 -14.74
N ALA A 274 1.05 -17.05 -14.89
CA ALA A 274 0.56 -17.50 -16.18
C ALA A 274 0.35 -16.32 -17.15
N ARG A 275 -0.30 -15.24 -16.68
CA ARG A 275 -0.55 -14.06 -17.52
C ARG A 275 0.75 -13.38 -17.94
N THR A 276 1.71 -13.26 -17.05
CA THR A 276 2.98 -12.57 -17.35
C THR A 276 3.96 -13.45 -18.12
N ALA A 277 3.85 -14.78 -18.02
CA ALA A 277 4.58 -15.73 -18.87
C ALA A 277 4.15 -15.66 -20.35
N ILE A 278 2.88 -15.36 -20.61
CA ILE A 278 2.36 -15.18 -21.98
C ILE A 278 2.84 -13.84 -22.56
N ASN A 279 2.75 -12.76 -21.78
CA ASN A 279 3.09 -11.43 -22.24
C ASN A 279 3.44 -10.48 -21.09
N LEU A 280 4.70 -10.17 -20.86
CA LEU A 280 5.10 -9.14 -19.91
C LEU A 280 5.10 -7.77 -20.60
N ASP A 281 3.91 -7.20 -20.79
CA ASP A 281 3.73 -5.94 -21.54
C ASP A 281 3.44 -4.72 -20.65
N GLN A 282 3.30 -4.88 -19.34
CA GLN A 282 2.86 -3.80 -18.44
C GLN A 282 3.55 -3.87 -17.07
N PRO A 283 3.68 -2.73 -16.36
CA PRO A 283 4.12 -2.74 -14.98
C PRO A 283 3.20 -3.63 -14.15
N VAL A 284 3.77 -4.29 -13.13
CA VAL A 284 3.09 -5.37 -12.40
C VAL A 284 1.77 -4.95 -11.76
N ASP A 285 1.67 -3.72 -11.26
CA ASP A 285 0.43 -3.17 -10.71
C ASP A 285 -0.64 -2.95 -11.78
N ILE A 286 -0.25 -2.53 -12.99
CA ILE A 286 -1.17 -2.39 -14.13
C ILE A 286 -1.59 -3.75 -14.71
N VAL A 287 -0.72 -4.77 -14.65
CA VAL A 287 -1.11 -6.16 -14.96
C VAL A 287 -2.23 -6.60 -14.02
N VAL A 288 -2.05 -6.40 -12.71
CA VAL A 288 -3.08 -6.73 -11.70
C VAL A 288 -4.38 -5.96 -11.97
N ASP A 289 -4.29 -4.64 -12.18
CA ASP A 289 -5.46 -3.80 -12.48
C ASP A 289 -6.23 -4.30 -13.71
N SER A 290 -5.52 -4.60 -14.80
CA SER A 290 -6.10 -5.05 -16.06
C SER A 290 -6.78 -6.40 -15.91
N MET A 291 -6.16 -7.35 -15.21
CA MET A 291 -6.75 -8.65 -14.92
C MET A 291 -7.95 -8.57 -13.97
N MET A 292 -8.01 -7.58 -13.08
CA MET A 292 -9.20 -7.37 -12.25
C MET A 292 -10.36 -6.77 -13.07
N LYS A 293 -10.04 -5.86 -13.99
CA LYS A 293 -11.01 -5.25 -14.92
C LYS A 293 -11.60 -6.26 -15.90
N GLY A 294 -10.77 -7.16 -16.44
CA GLY A 294 -11.20 -8.22 -17.34
C GLY A 294 -11.87 -9.40 -16.62
N GLY A 295 -11.83 -9.45 -15.29
CA GLY A 295 -12.46 -10.50 -14.48
C GLY A 295 -11.61 -11.76 -14.34
N GLU A 296 -10.38 -11.77 -14.83
CA GLU A 296 -9.43 -12.86 -14.65
C GLU A 296 -8.97 -12.99 -13.19
N LEU A 297 -8.91 -11.88 -12.45
CA LEU A 297 -8.65 -11.83 -11.01
C LEU A 297 -9.90 -11.43 -10.20
N VAL A 298 -10.21 -12.23 -9.20
CA VAL A 298 -11.19 -11.92 -8.17
C VAL A 298 -10.50 -11.15 -7.04
N GLY A 299 -10.56 -9.83 -7.10
CA GLY A 299 -9.94 -8.95 -6.10
C GLY A 299 -10.91 -8.20 -5.19
N TYR A 300 -10.42 -7.88 -4.00
CA TYR A 300 -11.08 -7.05 -2.99
C TYR A 300 -10.14 -5.91 -2.58
N ASN A 301 -10.70 -4.76 -2.22
CA ASN A 301 -9.93 -3.61 -1.76
C ASN A 301 -10.46 -3.14 -0.41
N THR A 302 -9.61 -2.45 0.33
CA THR A 302 -9.96 -1.76 1.58
C THR A 302 -9.93 -0.24 1.40
N GLN A 303 -10.94 0.48 1.87
CA GLN A 303 -10.88 1.94 1.96
C GLN A 303 -10.57 2.37 3.38
N ARG A 304 -9.73 3.43 3.51
CA ARG A 304 -8.88 3.66 4.68
C ARG A 304 -7.98 2.43 4.81
N GLN A 305 -6.91 2.42 4.03
CA GLN A 305 -6.03 1.28 3.85
C GLN A 305 -5.30 0.94 5.17
N PRO A 306 -5.17 -0.34 5.55
CA PRO A 306 -4.34 -0.76 6.70
C PRO A 306 -2.85 -0.48 6.52
N VAL A 307 -2.39 -0.41 5.26
CA VAL A 307 -0.99 -0.17 4.89
C VAL A 307 -0.92 1.06 3.97
N ALA A 308 0.10 1.90 4.18
CA ALA A 308 0.41 3.05 3.33
C ALA A 308 1.89 3.02 2.94
N GLN A 309 2.34 4.02 2.19
CA GLN A 309 3.78 4.26 1.97
C GLN A 309 4.30 5.35 2.90
N TRP A 310 5.50 5.16 3.41
CA TRP A 310 6.24 6.22 4.09
C TRP A 310 7.24 6.91 3.15
N VAL A 311 7.58 8.15 3.46
CA VAL A 311 8.59 8.95 2.77
C VAL A 311 9.44 9.72 3.78
N TYR A 312 10.66 10.08 3.39
CA TYR A 312 11.44 11.05 4.15
C TYR A 312 10.90 12.47 3.89
N PRO A 313 10.72 13.31 4.93
CA PRO A 313 10.51 14.74 4.75
C PRO A 313 11.58 15.36 3.86
N SER A 314 11.18 16.30 3.00
CA SER A 314 12.12 17.17 2.26
C SER A 314 12.96 17.99 3.23
N GLY A 315 14.23 18.25 2.93
CA GLY A 315 15.15 18.98 3.80
C GLY A 315 15.91 18.10 4.79
N LEU A 316 15.91 16.77 4.63
CA LEU A 316 16.73 15.84 5.41
C LEU A 316 18.02 15.40 4.67
N GLY A 317 18.15 15.71 3.38
CA GLY A 317 19.25 15.28 2.52
C GLY A 317 19.14 13.84 1.99
N MET A 318 18.00 13.18 2.16
CA MET A 318 17.81 11.76 1.80
C MET A 318 17.59 11.55 0.30
N GLU A 319 17.02 12.53 -0.42
CA GLU A 319 16.89 12.41 -1.87
C GLU A 319 18.23 12.50 -2.58
N MET A 320 19.14 13.36 -2.12
CA MET A 320 20.52 13.47 -2.64
C MET A 320 21.30 12.16 -2.49
N ARG A 321 20.88 11.29 -1.57
CA ARG A 321 21.43 9.94 -1.35
C ARG A 321 20.68 8.85 -2.12
N GLY A 322 19.70 9.23 -2.94
CA GLY A 322 18.85 8.33 -3.71
C GLY A 322 17.95 7.44 -2.86
N ALA A 323 17.51 7.88 -1.66
CA ALA A 323 16.82 7.01 -0.69
C ALA A 323 15.36 6.63 -1.03
N ASN A 324 14.74 7.30 -2.00
CA ASN A 324 13.27 7.30 -2.16
C ASN A 324 12.70 6.16 -3.01
N SER A 325 13.20 5.94 -4.24
CA SER A 325 12.73 4.88 -5.13
C SER A 325 13.84 4.38 -6.03
N ASP A 326 13.93 3.05 -6.19
CA ASP A 326 14.83 2.43 -7.18
C ASP A 326 14.21 2.38 -8.58
N ILE A 327 12.89 2.61 -8.68
CA ILE A 327 12.09 2.54 -9.91
C ILE A 327 12.08 3.87 -10.65
N ARG A 328 11.92 4.96 -9.91
CA ARG A 328 11.79 6.31 -10.46
C ARG A 328 13.09 7.10 -10.26
N PRO A 329 13.53 7.92 -11.23
CA PRO A 329 14.68 8.80 -11.02
C PRO A 329 14.40 9.83 -9.92
N ASN A 330 15.45 10.24 -9.20
CA ASN A 330 15.40 11.34 -8.23
C ASN A 330 14.82 12.61 -8.89
N GLY A 331 14.05 13.40 -8.16
CA GLY A 331 13.41 14.61 -8.66
C GLY A 331 12.17 14.40 -9.54
N SER A 332 11.75 13.15 -9.82
CA SER A 332 10.48 12.92 -10.53
C SER A 332 9.28 13.36 -9.67
N GLU A 333 8.18 13.81 -10.29
CA GLU A 333 6.96 14.24 -9.57
C GLU A 333 6.38 13.16 -8.62
N SER A 334 6.72 11.88 -8.83
CA SER A 334 6.35 10.74 -7.97
C SER A 334 7.34 10.48 -6.81
N CYS A 335 8.55 11.01 -6.89
CA CYS A 335 9.51 11.10 -5.79
C CYS A 335 9.11 12.32 -4.96
N GLN A 336 8.02 12.21 -4.20
CA GLN A 336 7.35 13.33 -3.51
C GLN A 336 8.12 13.89 -2.29
N SER A 337 9.44 13.95 -2.35
CA SER A 337 10.22 14.79 -1.45
C SER A 337 11.18 15.56 -2.35
N GLY A 338 10.82 16.78 -2.75
CA GLY A 338 11.75 17.70 -3.40
C GLY A 338 12.73 18.22 -2.35
N ASP A 339 13.68 17.39 -1.98
CA ASP A 339 14.67 17.67 -0.94
C ASP A 339 15.71 18.62 -1.54
N ASP A 340 15.63 19.88 -1.15
CA ASP A 340 16.52 20.94 -1.60
C ASP A 340 17.87 20.95 -0.85
N GLY A 341 18.10 19.98 0.05
CA GLY A 341 19.30 19.95 0.89
C GLY A 341 19.35 21.08 1.92
N SER A 342 18.28 21.84 2.12
CA SER A 342 18.22 23.02 2.99
C SER A 342 18.41 22.75 4.48
N ARG A 343 18.39 21.47 4.89
CA ARG A 343 18.34 21.03 6.28
C ARG A 343 17.09 21.50 7.05
N ALA A 344 16.09 22.06 6.38
CA ALA A 344 14.94 22.72 7.02
C ALA A 344 14.09 21.80 7.91
N SER A 345 14.11 20.49 7.67
CA SER A 345 13.30 19.52 8.42
C SER A 345 14.02 18.88 9.62
N TRP A 346 15.32 19.14 9.81
CA TRP A 346 16.05 18.59 10.96
C TRP A 346 15.48 19.02 12.32
N PRO A 347 15.15 20.31 12.56
CA PRO A 347 14.58 20.71 13.85
C PRO A 347 13.23 20.04 14.17
N ASP A 348 12.43 19.71 13.14
CA ASP A 348 11.19 18.95 13.32
C ASP A 348 11.47 17.47 13.58
N ALA A 349 12.42 16.87 12.84
CA ALA A 349 12.81 15.49 13.05
C ALA A 349 13.38 15.23 14.45
N GLU A 350 14.24 16.13 14.94
CA GLU A 350 14.80 16.08 16.30
C GLU A 350 13.70 16.23 17.36
N ARG A 351 12.79 17.19 17.18
CA ARG A 351 11.66 17.40 18.10
C ARG A 351 10.71 16.20 18.15
N ARG A 352 10.41 15.58 17.00
CA ARG A 352 9.53 14.40 16.92
C ARG A 352 10.23 13.10 17.31
N GLY A 353 11.56 13.06 17.23
CA GLY A 353 12.34 11.84 17.31
C GLY A 353 12.03 10.86 16.16
N SER A 354 11.83 11.40 14.96
CA SER A 354 11.44 10.63 13.76
C SER A 354 11.83 11.34 12.46
N VAL A 355 12.12 10.55 11.43
CA VAL A 355 12.44 11.01 10.07
C VAL A 355 11.46 10.48 9.02
N TRP A 356 10.31 9.94 9.45
CA TRP A 356 9.35 9.30 8.56
C TRP A 356 8.01 10.02 8.58
N ASP A 357 7.46 10.26 7.40
CA ASP A 357 6.10 10.77 7.20
C ASP A 357 5.31 9.81 6.30
N ILE A 358 3.98 9.86 6.36
CA ILE A 358 3.12 9.14 5.42
C ILE A 358 3.13 9.89 4.09
N LYS A 359 3.32 9.15 3.00
CA LYS A 359 3.38 9.71 1.65
C LYS A 359 2.04 10.41 1.32
N PRO A 360 2.05 11.66 0.83
CA PRO A 360 0.83 12.46 0.63
C PRO A 360 -0.23 11.82 -0.27
N GLN A 361 0.15 10.92 -1.18
CA GLN A 361 -0.80 10.16 -2.01
C GLN A 361 -1.75 9.26 -1.19
N TYR A 362 -1.40 8.96 0.06
CA TYR A 362 -2.24 8.27 1.04
C TYR A 362 -2.95 9.25 1.97
N ALA A 363 -3.14 10.52 1.58
CA ALA A 363 -3.94 11.48 2.34
C ALA A 363 -5.37 10.94 2.53
N GLY A 364 -5.69 10.54 3.76
CA GLY A 364 -6.92 9.82 4.11
C GLY A 364 -6.68 8.39 4.60
N VAL A 365 -5.45 7.88 4.61
CA VAL A 365 -5.04 6.84 5.54
C VAL A 365 -4.65 7.53 6.83
N ASP A 366 -5.46 7.31 7.87
CA ASP A 366 -5.20 7.84 9.19
C ASP A 366 -4.72 6.67 10.05
N PHE A 367 -3.48 6.76 10.53
CA PHE A 367 -2.92 5.85 11.54
C PHE A 367 -2.87 6.61 12.85
N PRO A 368 -3.87 6.43 13.74
CA PRO A 368 -3.88 7.07 15.05
C PRO A 368 -2.58 6.80 15.82
N ASP A 369 -1.97 5.64 15.57
CA ASP A 369 -0.73 5.22 16.15
C ASP A 369 0.34 4.88 15.09
N PHE A 370 0.72 5.89 14.30
CA PHE A 370 1.85 5.82 13.36
C PHE A 370 3.19 5.65 14.10
N GLY A 371 3.59 4.40 14.31
CA GLY A 371 4.76 4.03 15.12
C GLY A 371 6.07 4.70 14.67
N LEU A 372 6.34 4.73 13.36
CA LEU A 372 7.54 5.39 12.84
C LEU A 372 7.55 6.89 13.12
N GLY A 373 6.40 7.58 13.07
CA GLY A 373 6.29 9.03 13.25
C GLY A 373 6.74 9.55 14.61
N HIS A 374 6.80 8.67 15.62
CA HIS A 374 7.22 8.99 16.99
C HIS A 374 8.08 7.88 17.60
N ALA A 375 8.89 7.22 16.76
CA ALA A 375 9.57 5.98 17.12
C ALA A 375 10.44 6.11 18.37
N TRP A 376 11.27 7.14 18.45
CA TRP A 376 12.16 7.36 19.61
C TRP A 376 11.38 7.50 20.90
N LYS A 377 10.36 8.37 20.91
CA LYS A 377 9.51 8.61 22.07
C LYS A 377 8.87 7.31 22.55
N LYS A 378 8.28 6.56 21.63
CA LYS A 378 7.63 5.28 21.94
C LYS A 378 8.61 4.26 22.52
N ILE A 379 9.78 4.09 21.92
CA ILE A 379 10.75 3.08 22.36
C ILE A 379 11.36 3.49 23.70
N ALA A 380 11.82 4.73 23.83
CA ALA A 380 12.53 5.22 25.01
C ALA A 380 11.62 5.37 26.24
N GLU A 381 10.34 5.71 26.04
CA GLU A 381 9.37 5.92 27.13
C GLU A 381 8.59 4.64 27.50
N THR A 382 8.78 3.54 26.77
CA THR A 382 8.14 2.26 27.09
C THR A 382 8.74 1.68 28.38
N LYS A 383 8.09 1.98 29.51
CA LYS A 383 8.39 1.41 30.83
C LYS A 383 7.75 0.04 31.07
N LYS A 384 6.87 -0.41 30.19
CA LYS A 384 6.27 -1.74 30.26
C LYS A 384 7.21 -2.77 29.67
N LYS A 385 7.35 -3.93 30.32
CA LYS A 385 7.91 -5.13 29.70
C LYS A 385 7.18 -5.38 28.40
N LEU A 386 7.93 -5.48 27.31
CA LEU A 386 7.34 -5.84 26.03
C LEU A 386 6.92 -7.30 26.10
N PRO A 387 5.75 -7.65 25.57
CA PRO A 387 5.12 -8.95 25.79
C PRO A 387 5.73 -10.08 24.96
N PHE A 388 6.93 -9.91 24.40
CA PHE A 388 7.56 -10.92 23.55
C PHE A 388 8.23 -12.01 24.37
#